data_AF-A0AAF0MAR3-F1
#
_entry.id   AF-A0AAF0MAR3-F1
#
_cell.length_a   1.000
_cell.length_b   1.000
_cell.length_c   1.000
_cell.angle_alpha   90.00
_cell.angle_beta   90.00
_cell.angle_gamma   90.00
#
_symmetry.space_group_name_H-M   'P 1'
#
loop_
_entity.id
_entity.type
_entity.pdbx_description
1 polymer ?
#
loop_
_entity_poly.entity_id
_entity_poly.type
_entity_poly.pdbx_seq_one_letter_code
_entity_poly.pdbx_strand_id
1 'polypeptide(L)'
;MRPVRNALSTGAIVAILAGLTITAAPAQAATPGAGASCAPGTLSVQTLESGCTATSGTVVTPDGRTFALPAPGESVMASSSAAPGAPELADVLIANNGSAGVAVRVDEAWTGSAPAVQQERAQSQAATAQAAPAATTAATTKCTSTAYKASGYTWPSTVKWYYNQTGQKSTYAKDALRKGANAWNGTISACDRTVTSTAKNDYLRLATQKPNLTDQGGCSRNNGYNVMGWGKLPTGTLGVTCVWFDGNGNAREADQRYATGFKWSSTATCSGARFDTQVVATHEWGHLYGLDHVATGTGQVMEPSGGYCELDGRTLGRGDMTGISTLY
;
A
#
# COMPACT_ATOMS: atom_id res chain seq x y z
N MET A 1 37.67 93.15 58.06
CA MET A 1 36.62 92.38 58.77
C MET A 1 36.54 90.99 58.13
N ARG A 2 36.78 89.92 58.90
CA ARG A 2 36.65 88.51 58.46
C ARG A 2 35.20 88.05 58.70
N PRO A 3 34.62 87.12 57.89
CA PRO A 3 34.84 85.67 58.07
C PRO A 3 34.91 84.86 56.75
N VAL A 4 35.82 83.86 56.64
CA VAL A 4 35.68 82.38 56.83
C VAL A 4 35.13 81.59 55.62
N ARG A 5 36.09 80.87 55.01
CA ARG A 5 36.13 79.62 54.22
C ARG A 5 34.83 78.83 53.90
N ASN A 6 34.74 78.29 52.68
CA ASN A 6 35.13 76.89 52.38
C ASN A 6 35.03 76.54 50.88
N ALA A 7 35.91 75.63 50.45
CA ALA A 7 36.06 75.11 49.10
C ALA A 7 35.09 73.96 48.80
N LEU A 8 34.74 73.78 47.52
CA LEU A 8 34.19 72.54 46.96
C LEU A 8 34.82 72.31 45.57
N SER A 9 35.37 71.10 45.40
CA SER A 9 36.03 70.57 44.21
C SER A 9 35.07 69.65 43.44
N THR A 10 34.92 69.86 42.14
CA THR A 10 34.19 68.98 41.21
C THR A 10 35.18 68.09 40.45
N GLY A 11 35.14 66.78 40.71
CA GLY A 11 35.82 65.75 39.92
C GLY A 11 34.83 65.08 38.96
N ALA A 12 35.26 64.88 37.71
CA ALA A 12 34.48 64.27 36.63
C ALA A 12 34.43 62.73 36.73
N ILE A 13 33.26 62.15 36.46
CA ILE A 13 33.03 60.70 36.40
C ILE A 13 33.09 60.27 34.92
N VAL A 14 33.98 59.32 34.61
CA VAL A 14 34.05 58.61 33.33
C VAL A 14 33.21 57.33 33.45
N ALA A 15 32.15 57.21 32.65
CA ALA A 15 31.34 56.00 32.55
C ALA A 15 31.81 55.14 31.38
N ILE A 16 32.25 53.90 31.67
CA ILE A 16 32.62 52.88 30.68
C ILE A 16 31.35 52.08 30.34
N LEU A 17 30.87 52.21 29.11
CA LEU A 17 29.79 51.39 28.54
C LEU A 17 30.38 50.10 27.97
N ALA A 18 30.16 48.97 28.65
CA ALA A 18 30.40 47.64 28.11
C ALA A 18 29.20 47.20 27.27
N GLY A 19 29.36 47.14 25.95
CA GLY A 19 28.35 46.61 25.04
C GLY A 19 28.28 45.08 25.10
N LEU A 20 27.19 44.53 25.62
CA LEU A 20 26.82 43.13 25.46
C LEU A 20 26.12 42.94 24.11
N THR A 21 26.80 42.30 23.16
CA THR A 21 26.18 41.76 21.95
C THR A 21 25.50 40.43 22.29
N ILE A 22 24.18 40.45 22.45
CA ILE A 22 23.38 39.22 22.57
C ILE A 22 23.20 38.67 21.16
N THR A 23 24.01 37.68 20.77
CA THR A 23 23.72 36.84 19.60
C THR A 23 22.58 35.90 19.97
N ALA A 24 21.36 36.26 19.58
CA ALA A 24 20.24 35.33 19.63
C ALA A 24 20.53 34.20 18.62
N ALA A 25 20.91 33.03 19.13
CA ALA A 25 20.93 31.82 18.32
C ALA A 25 19.52 31.59 17.73
N PRO A 26 19.39 31.15 16.47
CA PRO A 26 18.08 30.79 15.95
C PRO A 26 17.49 29.72 16.85
N ALA A 27 16.25 29.93 17.29
CA ALA A 27 15.50 28.92 18.02
C ALA A 27 15.43 27.67 17.13
N GLN A 28 16.25 26.68 17.46
CA GLN A 28 16.08 25.33 16.93
C GLN A 28 14.71 24.88 17.42
N ALA A 29 13.76 24.74 16.49
CA ALA A 29 12.51 24.05 16.75
C ALA A 29 12.88 22.72 17.40
N ALA A 30 12.43 22.51 18.64
CA ALA A 30 12.66 21.26 19.34
C ALA A 30 12.16 20.14 18.44
N THR A 31 13.06 19.24 18.04
CA THR A 31 12.68 17.94 17.51
C THR A 31 11.71 17.32 18.51
N PRO A 32 10.49 16.91 18.12
CA PRO A 32 9.58 16.22 19.01
C PRO A 32 10.34 15.06 19.65
N GLY A 33 10.44 15.10 20.98
CA GLY A 33 11.11 14.04 21.72
C GLY A 33 10.46 12.70 21.36
N ALA A 34 11.28 11.70 21.05
CA ALA A 34 10.84 10.31 21.01
C ALA A 34 10.14 10.00 22.35
N GLY A 35 8.80 9.90 22.34
CA GLY A 35 8.05 9.61 23.58
C GLY A 35 6.59 10.06 23.65
N ALA A 36 6.10 10.94 22.79
CA ALA A 36 4.68 11.32 22.81
C ALA A 36 3.82 10.26 22.09
N SER A 37 2.90 9.61 22.81
CA SER A 37 1.90 8.75 22.17
C SER A 37 0.83 9.58 21.47
N CYS A 38 0.40 9.15 20.28
CA CYS A 38 -0.75 9.74 19.61
C CYS A 38 -1.99 9.55 20.49
N ALA A 39 -2.92 10.51 20.43
CA ALA A 39 -4.23 10.33 21.06
C ALA A 39 -4.90 9.06 20.48
N PRO A 40 -5.57 8.25 21.33
CA PRO A 40 -6.23 7.03 20.86
C PRO A 40 -7.37 7.37 19.90
N GLY A 41 -7.65 6.45 18.96
CA GLY A 41 -8.78 6.56 18.05
C GLY A 41 -8.34 6.88 16.61
N THR A 42 -8.89 7.94 16.04
CA THR A 42 -8.68 8.31 14.63
C THR A 42 -7.42 9.15 14.48
N LEU A 43 -6.53 8.74 13.57
CA LEU A 43 -5.25 9.37 13.29
C LEU A 43 -5.28 9.96 11.88
N SER A 44 -5.25 11.28 11.76
CA SER A 44 -5.05 11.91 10.45
C SER A 44 -3.57 11.86 10.06
N VAL A 45 -3.28 11.94 8.76
CA VAL A 45 -1.88 12.06 8.29
C VAL A 45 -1.14 13.23 8.94
N GLN A 46 -1.83 14.35 9.20
CA GLN A 46 -1.27 15.52 9.88
C GLN A 46 -0.93 15.24 11.35
N THR A 47 -1.72 14.41 12.05
CA THR A 47 -1.36 13.96 13.41
C THR A 47 -0.07 13.14 13.38
N LEU A 48 0.11 12.28 12.38
CA LEU A 48 1.29 11.43 12.27
C LEU A 48 2.58 12.21 11.96
N GLU A 49 2.47 13.34 11.26
CA GLU A 49 3.60 14.25 11.00
C GLU A 49 4.23 14.84 12.26
N SER A 50 3.50 14.86 13.38
CA SER A 50 4.07 15.29 14.67
C SER A 50 5.13 14.32 15.21
N GLY A 51 5.28 13.13 14.61
CA GLY A 51 6.18 12.08 15.08
C GLY A 51 5.67 11.33 16.32
N CYS A 52 4.38 11.45 16.66
CA CYS A 52 3.81 10.68 17.75
C CYS A 52 3.80 9.17 17.42
N THR A 53 3.90 8.32 18.43
CA THR A 53 3.87 6.87 18.27
C THR A 53 2.50 6.31 18.64
N ALA A 54 2.05 5.26 17.95
CA ALA A 54 0.76 4.64 18.21
C ALA A 54 0.87 3.11 18.14
N THR A 55 0.21 2.43 19.07
CA THR A 55 0.12 0.96 19.11
C THR A 55 -1.20 0.45 18.56
N SER A 56 -2.18 1.34 18.40
CA SER A 56 -3.49 1.07 17.81
C SER A 56 -4.11 2.38 17.33
N GLY A 57 -5.11 2.27 16.46
CA GLY A 57 -5.85 3.43 15.95
C GLY A 57 -6.44 3.14 14.58
N THR A 58 -7.08 4.14 14.00
CA THR A 58 -7.55 4.12 12.61
C THR A 58 -6.93 5.28 11.87
N VAL A 59 -6.09 5.01 10.90
CA VAL A 59 -5.51 6.03 10.01
C VAL A 59 -6.55 6.42 8.97
N VAL A 60 -6.75 7.73 8.77
CA VAL A 60 -7.61 8.28 7.72
C VAL A 60 -6.72 8.92 6.66
N THR A 61 -6.80 8.40 5.43
CA THR A 61 -6.09 8.96 4.29
C THR A 61 -6.82 10.18 3.72
N PRO A 62 -6.15 11.05 2.94
CA PRO A 62 -6.77 12.27 2.40
C PRO A 62 -8.02 12.04 1.54
N ASP A 63 -8.13 10.87 0.90
CA ASP A 63 -9.29 10.45 0.11
C ASP A 63 -10.45 9.88 0.95
N GLY A 64 -10.33 9.91 2.28
CA GLY A 64 -11.37 9.48 3.21
C GLY A 64 -11.41 7.98 3.46
N ARG A 65 -10.50 7.18 2.90
CA ARG A 65 -10.36 5.77 3.27
C ARG A 65 -9.79 5.65 4.69
N THR A 66 -10.14 4.54 5.33
CA THR A 66 -9.75 4.26 6.71
C THR A 66 -9.00 2.94 6.78
N PHE A 67 -7.91 2.94 7.54
CA PHE A 67 -7.03 1.80 7.72
C PHE A 67 -6.84 1.54 9.21
N ALA A 68 -7.08 0.31 9.67
CA ALA A 68 -6.67 -0.06 11.02
C ALA A 68 -5.14 0.01 11.09
N LEU A 69 -4.62 0.74 12.08
CA LEU A 69 -3.17 0.84 12.28
C LEU A 69 -2.61 -0.56 12.60
N PRO A 70 -1.64 -1.07 11.82
CA PRO A 70 -0.97 -2.34 12.12
C PRO A 70 -0.16 -2.24 13.42
N ALA A 71 0.25 -3.38 13.97
CA ALA A 71 1.06 -3.39 15.18
C ALA A 71 2.43 -2.72 14.92
N PRO A 72 3.13 -2.24 15.96
CA PRO A 72 4.51 -1.78 15.79
C PRO A 72 5.40 -2.85 15.15
N GLY A 73 6.12 -2.46 14.10
CA GLY A 73 6.94 -3.35 13.27
C GLY A 73 6.18 -4.05 12.12
N GLU A 74 4.91 -3.70 11.89
CA GLU A 74 4.09 -4.24 10.82
C GLU A 74 3.58 -3.14 9.88
N SER A 75 3.20 -3.57 8.69
CA SER A 75 2.66 -2.74 7.62
C SER A 75 1.39 -3.37 7.03
N VAL A 76 0.54 -2.54 6.45
CA VAL A 76 -0.58 -2.98 5.60
C VAL A 76 -0.58 -2.21 4.29
N MET A 77 -0.71 -2.93 3.18
CA MET A 77 -0.86 -2.34 1.84
C MET A 77 -2.24 -2.66 1.27
N ALA A 78 -2.92 -1.68 0.69
CA ALA A 78 -4.12 -1.84 -0.12
C ALA A 78 -3.82 -1.45 -1.56
N SER A 79 -4.14 -2.36 -2.48
CA SER A 79 -4.11 -2.12 -3.92
C SER A 79 -5.43 -2.56 -4.55
N SER A 80 -5.77 -2.00 -5.72
CA SER A 80 -7.08 -2.20 -6.33
C SER A 80 -7.04 -2.38 -7.84
N SER A 81 -8.07 -3.03 -8.39
CA SER A 81 -8.34 -3.00 -9.83
C SER A 81 -9.57 -2.15 -10.14
N ALA A 82 -9.50 -1.39 -11.23
CA ALA A 82 -10.55 -0.49 -11.67
C ALA A 82 -11.26 -0.95 -12.96
N ALA A 83 -12.54 -0.63 -13.06
CA ALA A 83 -13.33 -0.72 -14.29
C ALA A 83 -12.79 0.26 -15.34
N PRO A 84 -12.99 0.00 -16.64
CA PRO A 84 -12.36 0.80 -17.69
C PRO A 84 -12.94 2.22 -17.67
N GLY A 85 -12.04 3.21 -17.63
CA GLY A 85 -12.38 4.63 -17.57
C GLY A 85 -12.82 5.14 -16.19
N ALA A 86 -12.83 4.30 -15.16
CA ALA A 86 -13.00 4.74 -13.78
C ALA A 86 -11.66 5.22 -13.20
N PRO A 87 -11.67 6.19 -12.25
CA PRO A 87 -10.47 6.51 -11.49
C PRO A 87 -10.06 5.30 -10.64
N GLU A 88 -8.76 5.03 -10.63
CA GLU A 88 -8.15 4.04 -9.76
C GLU A 88 -8.22 4.52 -8.30
N LEU A 89 -8.38 3.59 -7.34
CA LEU A 89 -8.10 3.93 -5.95
C LEU A 89 -6.60 3.90 -5.77
N ALA A 90 -6.04 5.01 -5.29
CA ALA A 90 -4.62 5.12 -5.00
C ALA A 90 -4.13 3.95 -4.15
N ASP A 91 -2.94 3.45 -4.46
CA ASP A 91 -2.31 2.42 -3.64
C ASP A 91 -1.92 3.02 -2.29
N VAL A 92 -2.27 2.33 -1.19
CA VAL A 92 -1.99 2.85 0.16
C VAL A 92 -1.15 1.87 0.94
N LEU A 93 -0.04 2.34 1.48
CA LEU A 93 0.76 1.62 2.47
C LEU A 93 0.74 2.39 3.79
N ILE A 94 0.35 1.70 4.87
CA ILE A 94 0.47 2.19 6.24
C ILE A 94 1.53 1.33 6.93
N ALA A 95 2.65 1.94 7.30
CA ALA A 95 3.75 1.29 8.02
C ALA A 95 3.86 1.84 9.43
N ASN A 96 3.80 0.97 10.43
CA ASN A 96 4.02 1.34 11.82
C ASN A 96 5.45 0.96 12.23
N ASN A 97 6.39 1.89 12.09
CA ASN A 97 7.82 1.67 12.38
C ASN A 97 8.15 1.74 13.89
N GLY A 98 7.14 1.61 14.77
CA GLY A 98 7.31 1.59 16.21
C GLY A 98 7.83 2.92 16.74
N SER A 99 9.05 2.93 17.28
CA SER A 99 9.65 4.13 17.85
C SER A 99 9.96 5.21 16.81
N ALA A 100 10.12 4.84 15.53
CA ALA A 100 10.29 5.80 14.44
C ALA A 100 8.98 6.48 14.03
N GLY A 101 7.83 6.02 14.55
CA GLY A 101 6.50 6.54 14.24
C GLY A 101 5.82 5.80 13.08
N VAL A 102 4.79 6.41 12.50
CA VAL A 102 4.01 5.83 11.42
C VAL A 102 4.29 6.56 10.12
N ALA A 103 4.48 5.82 9.03
CA ALA A 103 4.56 6.33 7.67
C ALA A 103 3.31 5.92 6.87
N VAL A 104 2.85 6.83 6.02
CA VAL A 104 1.71 6.62 5.11
C VAL A 104 2.16 6.97 3.71
N ARG A 105 2.06 6.01 2.79
CA ARG A 105 2.20 6.25 1.34
C ARG A 105 0.81 6.19 0.71
N VAL A 106 0.50 7.19 -0.09
CA VAL A 106 -0.65 7.20 -1.01
C VAL A 106 -0.07 7.42 -2.41
N ASP A 107 -0.18 6.42 -3.28
CA ASP A 107 0.57 6.32 -4.54
C ASP A 107 2.07 6.51 -4.33
N GLU A 108 2.64 7.62 -4.79
CA GLU A 108 4.06 7.95 -4.62
C GLU A 108 4.31 8.93 -3.47
N ALA A 109 3.25 9.53 -2.93
CA ALA A 109 3.34 10.57 -1.91
C ALA A 109 3.45 9.96 -0.51
N TRP A 110 4.49 10.37 0.22
CA TRP A 110 4.70 9.95 1.61
C TRP A 110 4.38 11.06 2.59
N THR A 111 3.71 10.69 3.69
CA THR A 111 3.37 11.54 4.84
C THR A 111 3.60 10.76 6.14
N GLY A 112 3.58 11.46 7.27
CA GLY A 112 3.76 10.87 8.60
C GLY A 112 5.09 11.25 9.25
N SER A 113 5.54 10.44 10.21
CA SER A 113 6.74 10.71 10.99
C SER A 113 7.98 10.74 10.10
N ALA A 114 8.79 11.81 10.17
CA ALA A 114 9.95 11.96 9.29
C ALA A 114 10.95 10.79 9.34
N PRO A 115 11.33 10.25 10.52
CA PRO A 115 12.14 9.03 10.59
C PRO A 115 11.50 7.80 9.94
N ALA A 116 10.20 7.56 10.17
CA ALA A 116 9.48 6.45 9.56
C ALA A 116 9.43 6.58 8.02
N VAL A 117 9.08 7.77 7.51
CA VAL A 117 9.04 8.06 6.07
C VAL A 117 10.41 7.85 5.42
N GLN A 118 11.50 8.28 6.07
CA GLN A 118 12.85 8.06 5.56
C GLN A 118 13.20 6.57 5.48
N GLN A 119 12.87 5.79 6.51
CA GLN A 119 13.08 4.35 6.54
C GLN A 119 12.33 3.64 5.40
N GLU A 120 11.03 3.90 5.27
CA GLU A 120 10.19 3.23 4.27
C GLU A 120 10.54 3.62 2.83
N ARG A 121 10.94 4.87 2.59
CA ARG A 121 11.44 5.30 1.28
C ARG A 121 12.72 4.54 0.89
N ALA A 122 13.64 4.36 1.83
CA ALA A 122 14.87 3.62 1.57
C ALA A 122 14.58 2.14 1.25
N GLN A 123 13.64 1.52 1.96
CA GLN A 123 13.21 0.14 1.69
C GLN A 123 12.53 0.02 0.31
N SER A 124 11.64 0.95 -0.03
CA SER A 124 10.93 0.96 -1.32
C SER A 124 11.89 1.12 -2.50
N GLN A 125 12.89 2.00 -2.39
CA GLN A 125 13.88 2.21 -3.44
C GLN A 125 14.73 0.96 -3.70
N ALA A 126 15.08 0.21 -2.65
CA ALA A 126 15.78 -1.06 -2.78
C ALA A 126 14.95 -2.12 -3.52
N ALA A 127 13.63 -2.11 -3.37
CA ALA A 127 12.71 -3.01 -4.09
C ALA A 127 12.51 -2.62 -5.56
N THR A 128 12.55 -1.34 -5.92
CA THR A 128 12.32 -0.83 -7.29
C THR A 128 13.51 -0.86 -8.24
N ALA A 129 14.71 -1.28 -7.80
CA ALA A 129 15.91 -1.37 -8.67
C ALA A 129 15.81 -2.42 -9.81
N GLN A 130 14.62 -2.94 -10.09
CA GLN A 130 14.33 -4.07 -10.98
C GLN A 130 13.26 -3.78 -12.07
N ALA A 131 12.77 -2.55 -12.23
CA ALA A 131 11.75 -2.23 -13.25
C ALA A 131 12.34 -1.98 -14.65
N ALA A 132 11.81 -2.66 -15.67
CA ALA A 132 12.19 -2.52 -17.09
C ALA A 132 11.44 -1.36 -17.80
N PRO A 133 12.00 -0.77 -18.87
CA PRO A 133 11.40 0.38 -19.55
C PRO A 133 10.08 0.06 -20.29
N ALA A 134 9.23 1.08 -20.42
CA ALA A 134 7.92 1.00 -21.07
C ALA A 134 8.01 0.89 -22.61
N ALA A 135 7.09 0.13 -23.23
CA ALA A 135 6.91 0.09 -24.69
C ALA A 135 5.44 -0.15 -25.11
N THR A 136 5.16 0.27 -26.34
CA THR A 136 3.89 0.63 -27.03
C THR A 136 2.99 -0.50 -27.56
N THR A 137 1.68 -0.24 -27.57
CA THR A 137 0.51 -0.92 -28.21
C THR A 137 0.14 -2.36 -27.78
N ALA A 138 -1.07 -2.48 -27.22
CA ALA A 138 -1.56 -3.48 -26.27
C ALA A 138 -1.49 -4.98 -26.65
N ALA A 139 -1.70 -5.35 -27.92
CA ALA A 139 -1.70 -6.77 -28.31
C ALA A 139 -0.28 -7.33 -28.51
N THR A 140 0.64 -6.49 -29.01
CA THR A 140 2.06 -6.84 -29.13
C THR A 140 2.78 -6.74 -27.79
N THR A 141 2.29 -5.95 -26.83
CA THR A 141 2.99 -5.69 -25.57
C THR A 141 2.89 -6.80 -24.56
N LYS A 142 1.76 -7.51 -24.44
CA LYS A 142 1.60 -8.59 -23.42
C LYS A 142 2.78 -9.56 -23.38
N CYS A 143 3.25 -9.99 -24.55
CA CYS A 143 4.34 -10.95 -24.69
C CYS A 143 5.72 -10.34 -24.97
N THR A 144 5.82 -9.03 -25.17
CA THR A 144 7.11 -8.35 -25.41
C THR A 144 7.55 -7.51 -24.22
N SER A 145 6.62 -6.84 -23.54
CA SER A 145 6.87 -6.10 -22.31
C SER A 145 7.36 -7.01 -21.20
N THR A 146 8.42 -6.58 -20.53
CA THR A 146 8.94 -7.20 -19.31
C THR A 146 8.63 -6.35 -18.08
N ALA A 147 7.72 -5.39 -18.19
CA ALA A 147 7.38 -4.50 -17.08
C ALA A 147 6.77 -5.31 -15.93
N TYR A 148 7.36 -5.16 -14.74
CA TYR A 148 6.79 -5.57 -13.48
C TYR A 148 7.29 -4.62 -12.40
N LYS A 149 6.60 -4.57 -11.27
CA LYS A 149 6.96 -3.77 -10.11
C LYS A 149 6.72 -4.60 -8.85
N ALA A 150 7.65 -4.58 -7.91
CA ALA A 150 7.52 -5.27 -6.63
C ALA A 150 6.94 -4.32 -5.56
N SER A 151 6.07 -4.86 -4.70
CA SER A 151 5.46 -4.15 -3.56
C SER A 151 6.32 -4.18 -2.28
N GLY A 152 7.43 -4.92 -2.28
CA GLY A 152 8.35 -5.01 -1.14
C GLY A 152 8.01 -6.08 -0.09
N TYR A 153 7.08 -6.99 -0.40
CA TYR A 153 6.79 -8.15 0.45
C TYR A 153 6.67 -9.44 -0.36
N THR A 154 6.94 -10.58 0.30
CA THR A 154 6.72 -11.93 -0.25
C THR A 154 6.17 -12.87 0.82
N TRP A 155 5.61 -14.00 0.39
CA TRP A 155 5.14 -15.05 1.29
C TRP A 155 6.24 -16.07 1.60
N PRO A 156 6.66 -16.23 2.88
CA PRO A 156 7.68 -17.22 3.24
C PRO A 156 7.14 -18.66 3.24
N SER A 157 5.84 -18.86 3.07
CA SER A 157 5.18 -20.16 3.11
C SER A 157 3.91 -20.18 2.26
N THR A 158 3.30 -21.35 2.07
CA THR A 158 2.06 -21.51 1.32
C THR A 158 0.93 -20.63 1.88
N VAL A 159 0.29 -19.87 0.99
CA VAL A 159 -0.89 -19.05 1.32
C VAL A 159 -2.10 -19.97 1.53
N LYS A 160 -2.48 -20.18 2.79
CA LYS A 160 -3.69 -20.92 3.13
C LYS A 160 -4.88 -19.99 3.18
N TRP A 161 -5.87 -20.19 2.32
CA TRP A 161 -6.96 -19.22 2.14
C TRP A 161 -8.35 -19.82 2.18
N TYR A 162 -9.31 -18.95 2.47
CA TYR A 162 -10.71 -19.27 2.63
C TYR A 162 -11.56 -18.43 1.67
N TYR A 163 -12.71 -18.97 1.28
CA TYR A 163 -13.64 -18.26 0.41
C TYR A 163 -14.96 -17.97 1.13
N ASN A 164 -15.34 -16.70 1.21
CA ASN A 164 -16.68 -16.30 1.60
C ASN A 164 -17.57 -16.08 0.37
N GLN A 165 -18.50 -17.01 0.16
CA GLN A 165 -19.42 -16.99 -0.98
C GLN A 165 -20.62 -16.03 -0.83
N THR A 166 -20.76 -15.38 0.32
CA THR A 166 -21.87 -14.45 0.56
C THR A 166 -21.81 -13.30 -0.43
N GLY A 167 -22.88 -13.09 -1.20
CA GLY A 167 -22.95 -12.01 -2.19
C GLY A 167 -22.26 -12.31 -3.53
N GLN A 168 -21.79 -13.55 -3.75
CA GLN A 168 -21.17 -13.94 -5.02
C GLN A 168 -22.08 -13.65 -6.22
N LYS A 169 -21.47 -13.29 -7.35
CA LYS A 169 -22.19 -12.87 -8.56
C LYS A 169 -22.27 -13.93 -9.65
N SER A 170 -21.72 -15.12 -9.37
CA SER A 170 -21.69 -16.26 -10.27
C SER A 170 -21.63 -17.55 -9.45
N THR A 171 -22.30 -18.60 -9.90
CA THR A 171 -22.23 -19.94 -9.30
C THR A 171 -20.84 -20.57 -9.48
N TYR A 172 -20.07 -20.14 -10.47
CA TYR A 172 -18.70 -20.60 -10.74
C TYR A 172 -17.62 -19.66 -10.16
N ALA A 173 -18.00 -18.65 -9.37
CA ALA A 173 -17.08 -17.69 -8.78
C ALA A 173 -15.93 -18.37 -8.03
N LYS A 174 -16.22 -19.35 -7.18
CA LYS A 174 -15.21 -20.12 -6.44
C LYS A 174 -14.16 -20.77 -7.35
N ASP A 175 -14.59 -21.36 -8.47
CA ASP A 175 -13.67 -22.01 -9.42
C ASP A 175 -12.80 -20.97 -10.13
N ALA A 176 -13.40 -19.85 -10.54
CA ALA A 176 -12.67 -18.74 -11.14
C ALA A 176 -11.63 -18.12 -10.19
N LEU A 177 -11.97 -17.94 -8.91
CA LEU A 177 -11.03 -17.47 -7.89
C LEU A 177 -9.85 -18.44 -7.70
N ARG A 178 -10.12 -19.75 -7.66
CA ARG A 178 -9.06 -20.77 -7.58
C ARG A 178 -8.17 -20.77 -8.81
N LYS A 179 -8.73 -20.56 -10.01
CA LYS A 179 -7.95 -20.42 -11.24
C LYS A 179 -7.09 -19.16 -11.25
N GLY A 180 -7.62 -18.03 -10.78
CA GLY A 180 -6.86 -16.79 -10.62
C GLY A 180 -5.69 -16.95 -9.65
N ALA A 181 -5.92 -17.61 -8.51
CA ALA A 181 -4.87 -17.97 -7.57
C ALA A 181 -3.78 -18.82 -8.24
N ASN A 182 -4.19 -19.92 -8.87
CA ASN A 182 -3.30 -20.93 -9.45
C ASN A 182 -2.54 -20.47 -10.70
N ALA A 183 -2.92 -19.34 -11.30
CA ALA A 183 -2.23 -18.77 -12.46
C ALA A 183 -0.77 -18.37 -12.15
N TRP A 184 -0.44 -18.18 -10.87
CA TRP A 184 0.86 -17.71 -10.39
C TRP A 184 1.78 -18.82 -9.85
N ASN A 185 1.34 -20.09 -9.85
CA ASN A 185 2.04 -21.17 -9.14
C ASN A 185 2.69 -22.19 -10.08
N GLY A 186 3.85 -22.72 -9.66
CA GLY A 186 4.48 -23.86 -10.32
C GLY A 186 4.99 -23.54 -11.72
N THR A 187 4.81 -24.45 -12.67
CA THR A 187 5.21 -24.24 -14.07
C THR A 187 4.19 -23.39 -14.79
N ILE A 188 4.60 -22.20 -15.21
CA ILE A 188 3.76 -21.23 -15.91
C ILE A 188 4.26 -21.11 -17.34
N SER A 189 3.38 -21.39 -18.31
CA SER A 189 3.68 -21.28 -19.73
C SER A 189 2.73 -20.31 -20.42
N ALA A 190 3.28 -19.21 -20.93
CA ALA A 190 2.60 -18.21 -21.74
C ALA A 190 3.62 -17.49 -22.62
N CYS A 191 3.18 -16.80 -23.67
CA CYS A 191 4.07 -15.99 -24.52
C CYS A 191 5.29 -16.77 -25.08
N ASP A 192 5.07 -18.02 -25.47
CA ASP A 192 6.11 -18.96 -25.95
C ASP A 192 7.30 -19.12 -24.99
N ARG A 193 7.04 -18.92 -23.69
CA ARG A 193 8.00 -19.02 -22.61
C ARG A 193 7.45 -19.90 -21.50
N THR A 194 8.36 -20.45 -20.72
CA THR A 194 8.02 -21.18 -19.50
C THR A 194 8.91 -20.68 -18.38
N VAL A 195 8.29 -20.33 -17.26
CA VAL A 195 8.97 -20.01 -16.00
C VAL A 195 8.47 -20.95 -14.91
N THR A 196 9.24 -21.08 -13.84
CA THR A 196 8.79 -21.76 -12.62
C THR A 196 8.67 -20.73 -11.52
N SER A 197 7.55 -20.72 -10.80
CA SER A 197 7.37 -19.96 -9.58
C SER A 197 7.27 -20.88 -8.38
N THR A 198 7.98 -20.54 -7.30
CA THR A 198 7.83 -21.25 -6.02
C THR A 198 6.65 -20.76 -5.17
N ALA A 199 5.89 -19.76 -5.65
CA ALA A 199 4.67 -19.29 -4.99
C ALA A 199 3.70 -20.46 -4.83
N LYS A 200 3.03 -20.54 -3.67
CA LYS A 200 2.07 -21.63 -3.35
C LYS A 200 0.83 -21.07 -2.69
N ASN A 201 -0.33 -21.65 -3.01
CA ASN A 201 -1.57 -21.42 -2.28
C ASN A 201 -2.31 -22.75 -2.06
N ASP A 202 -3.06 -22.81 -0.96
CA ASP A 202 -3.98 -23.90 -0.63
C ASP A 202 -5.36 -23.32 -0.29
N TYR A 203 -6.35 -23.57 -1.13
CA TYR A 203 -7.75 -23.33 -0.78
C TYR A 203 -8.17 -24.33 0.30
N LEU A 204 -8.52 -23.84 1.48
CA LEU A 204 -8.89 -24.69 2.60
C LEU A 204 -10.37 -25.07 2.56
N ARG A 205 -11.27 -24.08 2.63
CA ARG A 205 -12.72 -24.28 2.69
C ARG A 205 -13.49 -22.96 2.55
N LEU A 206 -14.82 -23.10 2.54
CA LEU A 206 -15.73 -21.96 2.68
C LEU A 206 -15.61 -21.36 4.09
N ALA A 207 -15.68 -20.04 4.16
CA ALA A 207 -15.70 -19.24 5.38
C ALA A 207 -17.00 -18.44 5.49
N THR A 208 -17.39 -18.15 6.74
CA THR A 208 -18.44 -17.18 7.06
C THR A 208 -17.85 -15.81 7.37
N GLN A 209 -16.58 -15.77 7.75
CA GLN A 209 -15.75 -14.59 7.95
C GLN A 209 -15.70 -13.77 6.67
N LYS A 210 -15.91 -12.46 6.75
CA LYS A 210 -15.80 -11.55 5.61
C LYS A 210 -14.34 -11.09 5.46
N PRO A 211 -13.90 -10.71 4.25
CA PRO A 211 -12.65 -9.98 4.07
C PRO A 211 -12.63 -8.69 4.92
N ASN A 212 -11.54 -8.47 5.65
CA ASN A 212 -11.21 -7.34 6.52
C ASN A 212 -10.92 -6.07 5.70
N LEU A 213 -11.92 -5.63 4.94
CA LEU A 213 -11.89 -4.40 4.15
C LEU A 213 -13.05 -3.49 4.56
N THR A 214 -12.86 -2.19 4.38
CA THR A 214 -13.92 -1.20 4.52
C THR A 214 -14.66 -1.03 3.20
N ASP A 215 -15.88 -0.49 3.25
CA ASP A 215 -16.68 -0.25 2.03
C ASP A 215 -16.08 0.83 1.11
N GLN A 216 -15.11 1.61 1.61
CA GLN A 216 -14.36 2.59 0.84
C GLN A 216 -13.04 2.03 0.26
N GLY A 217 -12.74 0.73 0.44
CA GLY A 217 -11.51 0.12 -0.08
C GLY A 217 -10.27 0.35 0.79
N GLY A 218 -10.45 0.62 2.09
CA GLY A 218 -9.37 0.58 3.08
C GLY A 218 -9.31 -0.75 3.82
N CYS A 219 -8.26 -0.98 4.61
CA CYS A 219 -8.04 -2.25 5.33
C CYS A 219 -8.50 -2.17 6.79
N SER A 220 -9.26 -3.15 7.25
CA SER A 220 -9.63 -3.29 8.67
C SER A 220 -8.50 -3.99 9.45
N ARG A 221 -8.74 -4.34 10.72
CA ARG A 221 -7.76 -5.08 11.53
C ARG A 221 -7.61 -6.50 10.99
N ASN A 222 -6.37 -6.97 10.86
CA ASN A 222 -6.05 -8.36 10.52
C ASN A 222 -6.62 -9.34 11.58
N ASN A 223 -6.97 -10.55 11.19
CA ASN A 223 -7.60 -11.53 12.09
C ASN A 223 -6.99 -12.94 12.06
N GLY A 224 -5.89 -13.11 11.33
CA GLY A 224 -5.15 -14.35 11.11
C GLY A 224 -5.69 -15.22 9.96
N TYR A 225 -6.61 -14.74 9.13
CA TYR A 225 -7.22 -15.51 8.04
C TYR A 225 -7.04 -14.80 6.71
N ASN A 226 -6.60 -15.53 5.69
CA ASN A 226 -6.64 -15.04 4.31
C ASN A 226 -8.02 -15.31 3.71
N VAL A 227 -8.84 -14.28 3.52
CA VAL A 227 -10.22 -14.40 3.08
C VAL A 227 -10.47 -13.66 1.77
N MET A 228 -10.88 -14.42 0.76
CA MET A 228 -11.38 -13.89 -0.50
C MET A 228 -12.90 -13.88 -0.45
N GLY A 229 -13.53 -12.78 -0.85
CA GLY A 229 -14.98 -12.66 -0.74
C GLY A 229 -15.56 -11.47 -1.48
N TRP A 230 -16.86 -11.24 -1.28
CA TRP A 230 -17.62 -10.24 -2.02
C TRP A 230 -18.15 -9.16 -1.08
N GLY A 231 -18.24 -7.93 -1.57
CA GLY A 231 -18.79 -6.84 -0.77
C GLY A 231 -19.02 -5.55 -1.54
N LYS A 232 -19.36 -4.50 -0.80
CA LYS A 232 -19.38 -3.14 -1.34
C LYS A 232 -17.95 -2.62 -1.43
N LEU A 233 -17.68 -1.90 -2.51
CA LEU A 233 -16.46 -1.15 -2.80
C LEU A 233 -16.86 0.20 -3.44
N PRO A 234 -15.93 1.17 -3.53
CA PRO A 234 -16.16 2.41 -4.26
C PRO A 234 -16.63 2.19 -5.69
N THR A 235 -17.33 3.19 -6.22
CA THR A 235 -17.79 3.15 -7.62
C THR A 235 -16.59 3.09 -8.55
N GLY A 236 -16.61 2.14 -9.48
CA GLY A 236 -15.51 1.94 -10.42
C GLY A 236 -14.47 0.91 -9.97
N THR A 237 -14.44 0.49 -8.71
CA THR A 237 -13.47 -0.50 -8.21
C THR A 237 -14.00 -1.92 -8.35
N LEU A 238 -13.26 -2.80 -9.04
CA LEU A 238 -13.61 -4.20 -9.28
C LEU A 238 -13.19 -5.11 -8.13
N GLY A 239 -11.96 -4.92 -7.65
CA GLY A 239 -11.34 -5.68 -6.57
C GLY A 239 -10.44 -4.80 -5.72
N VAL A 240 -10.26 -5.19 -4.46
CA VAL A 240 -9.24 -4.61 -3.57
C VAL A 240 -8.58 -5.76 -2.82
N THR A 241 -7.26 -5.72 -2.76
CA THR A 241 -6.41 -6.63 -1.98
C THR A 241 -5.76 -5.85 -0.84
N CYS A 242 -5.96 -6.30 0.39
CA CYS A 242 -5.21 -5.86 1.56
C CYS A 242 -4.18 -6.92 1.92
N VAL A 243 -2.91 -6.56 2.11
CA VAL A 243 -1.85 -7.46 2.58
C VAL A 243 -1.17 -6.88 3.81
N TRP A 244 -1.09 -7.67 4.88
CA TRP A 244 -0.35 -7.34 6.10
C TRP A 244 0.97 -8.10 6.13
N PHE A 245 2.05 -7.40 6.47
CA PHE A 245 3.41 -7.94 6.48
C PHE A 245 4.25 -7.33 7.60
N ASP A 246 5.31 -8.02 8.00
CA ASP A 246 6.26 -7.51 8.99
C ASP A 246 7.33 -6.60 8.38
N GLY A 247 8.11 -5.92 9.22
CA GLY A 247 9.18 -5.01 8.79
C GLY A 247 10.33 -5.66 7.99
N ASN A 248 10.33 -6.98 7.83
CA ASN A 248 11.25 -7.71 6.94
C ASN A 248 10.61 -8.03 5.57
N GLY A 249 9.39 -7.54 5.30
CA GLY A 249 8.65 -7.81 4.07
C GLY A 249 8.02 -9.20 4.03
N ASN A 250 7.88 -9.89 5.16
CA ASN A 250 7.23 -11.19 5.13
C ASN A 250 5.71 -11.04 5.31
N ALA A 251 4.94 -11.40 4.29
CA ALA A 251 3.48 -11.40 4.36
C ALA A 251 2.95 -12.39 5.41
N ARG A 252 1.83 -12.01 6.05
CA ARG A 252 1.21 -12.72 7.17
C ARG A 252 -0.27 -13.00 6.94
N GLU A 253 -0.97 -12.04 6.36
CA GLU A 253 -2.39 -12.10 6.02
C GLU A 253 -2.64 -11.35 4.72
N ALA A 254 -3.59 -11.82 3.93
CA ALA A 254 -4.12 -11.10 2.80
C ALA A 254 -5.61 -11.38 2.60
N ASP A 255 -6.37 -10.31 2.43
CA ASP A 255 -7.80 -10.35 2.20
C ASP A 255 -8.15 -9.67 0.88
N GLN A 256 -9.10 -10.26 0.15
CA GLN A 256 -9.56 -9.73 -1.13
C GLN A 256 -11.06 -9.53 -1.10
N ARG A 257 -11.51 -8.36 -1.56
CA ARG A 257 -12.93 -8.08 -1.77
C ARG A 257 -13.18 -7.83 -3.24
N TYR A 258 -14.15 -8.54 -3.81
CA TYR A 258 -14.68 -8.32 -5.16
C TYR A 258 -16.01 -7.56 -5.10
N ALA A 259 -16.18 -6.59 -5.98
CA ALA A 259 -17.30 -5.67 -5.94
C ALA A 259 -18.63 -6.32 -6.33
N THR A 260 -19.64 -6.15 -5.48
CA THR A 260 -21.01 -6.62 -5.74
C THR A 260 -21.83 -5.70 -6.65
N GLY A 261 -21.31 -4.52 -6.99
CA GLY A 261 -21.99 -3.51 -7.81
C GLY A 261 -22.00 -3.81 -9.32
N PHE A 262 -21.21 -4.78 -9.77
CA PHE A 262 -21.06 -5.08 -11.20
C PHE A 262 -21.73 -6.39 -11.62
N LYS A 263 -21.86 -6.56 -12.94
CA LYS A 263 -22.19 -7.85 -13.55
C LYS A 263 -20.89 -8.61 -13.80
N TRP A 264 -20.91 -9.89 -13.45
CA TRP A 264 -19.73 -10.74 -13.54
C TRP A 264 -20.00 -11.94 -14.46
N SER A 265 -18.93 -12.44 -15.07
CA SER A 265 -18.87 -13.72 -15.75
C SER A 265 -17.79 -14.58 -15.09
N SER A 266 -18.00 -15.88 -15.06
CA SER A 266 -16.97 -16.85 -14.64
C SER A 266 -16.90 -18.04 -15.61
N THR A 267 -17.54 -17.92 -16.77
CA THR A 267 -17.65 -18.97 -17.79
C THR A 267 -16.61 -18.79 -18.87
N ALA A 268 -16.33 -19.85 -19.64
CA ALA A 268 -15.35 -19.78 -20.74
C ALA A 268 -15.68 -18.71 -21.79
N THR A 269 -16.97 -18.45 -22.02
CA THR A 269 -17.47 -17.36 -22.85
C THR A 269 -17.90 -16.19 -21.97
N CYS A 270 -17.52 -14.97 -22.31
CA CYS A 270 -18.00 -13.74 -21.68
C CYS A 270 -18.54 -12.79 -22.75
N SER A 271 -19.65 -12.11 -22.47
CA SER A 271 -20.19 -11.07 -23.38
C SER A 271 -20.89 -9.94 -22.64
N GLY A 272 -20.97 -8.80 -23.34
CA GLY A 272 -21.58 -7.56 -22.86
C GLY A 272 -20.76 -6.87 -21.77
N ALA A 273 -21.41 -5.99 -21.01
CA ALA A 273 -20.79 -5.27 -19.89
C ALA A 273 -20.67 -6.15 -18.64
N ARG A 274 -19.82 -7.19 -18.72
CA ARG A 274 -19.48 -8.10 -17.62
C ARG A 274 -17.97 -8.14 -17.40
N PHE A 275 -17.55 -8.25 -16.15
CA PHE A 275 -16.16 -8.50 -15.81
C PHE A 275 -15.91 -9.99 -15.63
N ASP A 276 -14.76 -10.46 -16.12
CA ASP A 276 -14.37 -11.85 -15.91
C ASP A 276 -13.80 -12.04 -14.49
N THR A 277 -14.41 -12.95 -13.73
CA THR A 277 -14.05 -13.18 -12.34
C THR A 277 -12.64 -13.74 -12.22
N GLN A 278 -12.22 -14.60 -13.15
CA GLN A 278 -10.87 -15.18 -13.10
C GLN A 278 -9.84 -14.10 -13.38
N VAL A 279 -10.06 -13.24 -14.39
CA VAL A 279 -9.13 -12.16 -14.74
C VAL A 279 -8.90 -11.20 -13.57
N VAL A 280 -9.98 -10.68 -12.98
CA VAL A 280 -9.86 -9.80 -11.81
C VAL A 280 -9.20 -10.54 -10.65
N ALA A 281 -9.54 -11.82 -10.43
CA ALA A 281 -8.86 -12.61 -9.42
C ALA A 281 -7.37 -12.76 -9.69
N THR A 282 -6.94 -13.06 -10.92
CA THR A 282 -5.52 -13.15 -11.29
C THR A 282 -4.79 -11.86 -10.93
N HIS A 283 -5.37 -10.70 -11.23
CA HIS A 283 -4.81 -9.39 -10.87
C HIS A 283 -4.67 -9.23 -9.35
N GLU A 284 -5.75 -9.43 -8.60
CA GLU A 284 -5.74 -9.31 -7.13
C GLU A 284 -4.75 -10.30 -6.48
N TRP A 285 -4.58 -11.49 -7.06
CA TRP A 285 -3.59 -12.47 -6.59
C TRP A 285 -2.14 -12.05 -6.91
N GLY A 286 -1.91 -11.27 -7.96
CA GLY A 286 -0.60 -10.66 -8.20
C GLY A 286 -0.23 -9.69 -7.08
N HIS A 287 -1.17 -8.83 -6.65
CA HIS A 287 -0.99 -8.01 -5.45
C HIS A 287 -0.72 -8.87 -4.22
N LEU A 288 -1.53 -9.90 -3.99
CA LEU A 288 -1.33 -10.80 -2.85
C LEU A 288 0.09 -11.38 -2.79
N TYR A 289 0.67 -11.69 -3.95
CA TYR A 289 2.04 -12.23 -4.07
C TYR A 289 3.15 -11.18 -4.03
N GLY A 290 2.82 -9.89 -3.97
CA GLY A 290 3.79 -8.80 -3.83
C GLY A 290 4.12 -8.09 -5.13
N LEU A 291 3.28 -8.19 -6.16
CA LEU A 291 3.39 -7.37 -7.37
C LEU A 291 2.55 -6.09 -7.23
N ASP A 292 3.14 -4.98 -7.59
CA ASP A 292 2.51 -3.66 -7.69
C ASP A 292 2.08 -3.43 -9.15
N HIS A 293 1.26 -2.42 -9.41
CA HIS A 293 0.82 -2.12 -10.76
C HIS A 293 1.97 -1.75 -11.69
N VAL A 294 1.73 -2.02 -12.97
CA VAL A 294 2.52 -1.49 -14.07
C VAL A 294 1.70 -0.46 -14.87
N ALA A 295 2.38 0.32 -15.70
CA ALA A 295 1.71 1.29 -16.55
C ALA A 295 0.69 0.61 -17.49
N THR A 296 -0.42 1.31 -17.76
CA THR A 296 -1.43 0.89 -18.74
C THR A 296 -0.82 0.74 -20.14
N GLY A 297 -1.28 -0.25 -20.89
CA GLY A 297 -0.85 -0.54 -22.26
C GLY A 297 0.37 -1.49 -22.38
N THR A 298 0.88 -2.00 -21.27
CA THR A 298 1.93 -3.03 -21.21
C THR A 298 1.43 -4.45 -21.54
N GLY A 299 0.11 -4.65 -21.59
CA GLY A 299 -0.58 -5.92 -21.78
C GLY A 299 -0.45 -6.88 -20.61
N GLN A 300 0.03 -6.42 -19.44
CA GLN A 300 0.20 -7.26 -18.26
C GLN A 300 -1.10 -7.39 -17.47
N VAL A 301 -1.24 -8.48 -16.72
CA VAL A 301 -2.37 -8.66 -15.80
C VAL A 301 -2.32 -7.61 -14.68
N MET A 302 -1.14 -7.16 -14.28
CA MET A 302 -0.95 -6.11 -13.26
C MET A 302 -1.17 -4.68 -13.76
N GLU A 303 -1.83 -4.47 -14.90
CA GLU A 303 -2.35 -3.13 -15.23
C GLU A 303 -3.52 -2.76 -14.30
N PRO A 304 -3.60 -1.50 -13.83
CA PRO A 304 -4.55 -1.09 -12.79
C PRO A 304 -6.03 -1.15 -13.21
N SER A 305 -6.30 -1.20 -14.51
CA SER A 305 -7.66 -1.23 -15.04
C SER A 305 -7.83 -2.34 -16.06
N GLY A 306 -8.96 -3.05 -15.97
CA GLY A 306 -9.33 -4.12 -16.89
C GLY A 306 -10.53 -3.76 -17.77
N GLY A 307 -10.69 -4.50 -18.86
CA GLY A 307 -11.80 -4.38 -19.79
C GLY A 307 -12.98 -5.30 -19.49
N TYR A 308 -14.11 -5.02 -20.13
CA TYR A 308 -15.25 -5.95 -20.15
C TYR A 308 -14.87 -7.21 -20.93
N CYS A 309 -15.10 -8.37 -20.32
CA CYS A 309 -14.83 -9.67 -20.94
C CYS A 309 -13.41 -9.83 -21.53
N GLU A 310 -12.43 -9.20 -20.89
CA GLU A 310 -11.02 -9.29 -21.28
C GLU A 310 -10.40 -10.63 -20.86
N LEU A 311 -10.72 -11.69 -21.59
CA LEU A 311 -10.31 -13.06 -21.23
C LEU A 311 -8.80 -13.29 -21.33
N ASP A 312 -8.06 -12.41 -22.00
CA ASP A 312 -6.62 -12.51 -22.13
C ASP A 312 -5.93 -12.43 -20.75
N GLY A 313 -6.48 -11.71 -19.78
CA GLY A 313 -5.93 -11.64 -18.42
C GLY A 313 -6.07 -12.94 -17.58
N ARG A 314 -6.62 -14.01 -18.16
CA ARG A 314 -6.61 -15.34 -17.52
C ARG A 314 -5.25 -16.02 -17.57
N THR A 315 -4.38 -15.59 -18.48
CA THR A 315 -2.99 -16.04 -18.59
C THR A 315 -2.06 -14.86 -18.35
N LEU A 316 -0.94 -15.12 -17.70
CA LEU A 316 0.05 -14.09 -17.39
C LEU A 316 0.70 -13.51 -18.66
N GLY A 317 1.01 -12.22 -18.62
CA GLY A 317 1.92 -11.59 -19.57
C GLY A 317 3.39 -11.90 -19.24
N ARG A 318 4.31 -11.46 -20.12
CA ARG A 318 5.75 -11.71 -19.96
C ARG A 318 6.35 -10.98 -18.76
N GLY A 319 5.90 -9.76 -18.49
CA GLY A 319 6.24 -8.98 -17.30
C GLY A 319 5.75 -9.66 -16.03
N ASP A 320 4.49 -10.08 -15.98
CA ASP A 320 3.91 -10.82 -14.85
C ASP A 320 4.72 -12.08 -14.50
N MET A 321 5.06 -12.89 -15.53
CA MET A 321 5.90 -14.08 -15.37
C MET A 321 7.32 -13.75 -14.89
N THR A 322 7.89 -12.64 -15.36
CA THR A 322 9.21 -12.18 -14.92
C THR A 322 9.16 -11.74 -13.46
N GLY A 323 8.13 -10.99 -13.07
CA GLY A 323 7.95 -10.53 -11.70
C GLY A 323 7.77 -11.69 -10.72
N ILE A 324 6.82 -12.60 -10.99
CA ILE A 324 6.54 -13.70 -10.06
C ILE A 324 7.72 -14.67 -9.90
N SER A 325 8.48 -14.95 -10.96
CA SER A 325 9.68 -15.80 -10.90
C SER A 325 10.89 -15.10 -10.27
N THR A 326 10.89 -13.75 -10.23
CA THR A 326 11.90 -12.97 -9.50
C THR A 326 11.61 -12.99 -8.00
N LEU A 327 10.32 -12.96 -7.62
CA LEU A 327 9.90 -12.99 -6.22
C LEU A 327 9.90 -14.41 -5.62
N TYR A 328 9.69 -15.45 -6.44
CA TYR A 328 9.51 -16.85 -6.00
C TYR A 328 10.17 -17.89 -6.88
#